data_AF-A0A7C5A9C2-F1
#
_entry.id   AF-A0A7C5A9C2-F1
#
_cell.length_a   1.000
_cell.length_b   1.000
_cell.length_c   1.000
_cell.angle_alpha   90.00
_cell.angle_beta   90.00
_cell.angle_gamma   90.00
#
_symmetry.space_group_name_H-M   'P 1'
#
loop_
_entity.id
_entity.type
_entity.pdbx_description
1 polymer ?
#
loop_
_entity_poly.entity_id
_entity_poly.type
_entity_poly.pdbx_seq_one_letter_code
_entity_poly.pdbx_strand_id
1 'polypeptide(L)'
;MKEAQFWKAKDGKIQCLLCQRKCILGDGAFGFCKVRQNIKGKLYTLNYGYISSLHLDPIEKKPLYHFYPGEKVFSYGTFGCNFRCAFCCNFEISQRKIEESCLKLSPEELVEEAIRVKAKGIAHTYNEPTIFLEYVLDVAKKSKEKGLFNVLVTNGYISSYAIKSLKGLIDAVVIDFKGNNTKFYEEF
;
A
#
# COMPACT_ATOMS: atom_id res chain seq x y z
N MET A 1 -2.94 8.93 10.71
CA MET A 1 -1.94 8.12 11.46
C MET A 1 -2.64 6.97 12.17
N LYS A 2 -2.01 5.79 12.24
CA LYS A 2 -2.49 4.59 12.96
C LYS A 2 -1.30 3.82 13.55
N GLU A 3 -1.46 3.16 14.70
CA GLU A 3 -0.43 2.26 15.25
C GLU A 3 -0.21 1.09 14.28
N ALA A 4 1.04 0.81 13.94
CA ALA A 4 1.41 -0.25 13.01
C ALA A 4 1.30 -1.62 13.67
N GLN A 5 0.88 -2.63 12.90
CA GLN A 5 0.66 -3.98 13.42
C GLN A 5 1.90 -4.88 13.31
N PHE A 6 2.80 -4.58 12.37
CA PHE A 6 3.87 -5.49 11.95
C PHE A 6 5.23 -5.03 12.44
N TRP A 7 5.51 -5.20 13.73
CA TRP A 7 6.81 -4.85 14.32
C TRP A 7 7.07 -5.62 15.62
N LYS A 8 8.30 -5.55 16.10
CA LYS A 8 8.70 -6.02 17.43
C LYS A 8 9.74 -5.11 18.05
N ALA A 9 9.84 -5.11 19.37
CA ALA A 9 10.97 -4.50 20.07
C ALA A 9 12.26 -5.26 19.74
N LYS A 10 13.38 -4.53 19.62
CA LYS A 10 14.72 -5.07 19.38
C LYS A 10 15.76 -4.12 19.95
N ASP A 11 16.48 -4.51 20.99
CA ASP A 11 17.64 -3.78 21.54
C ASP A 11 17.36 -2.29 21.83
N GLY A 12 16.24 -1.99 22.51
CA GLY A 12 15.81 -0.61 22.79
C GLY A 12 15.30 0.17 21.56
N LYS A 13 15.20 -0.49 20.40
CA LYS A 13 14.67 0.04 19.14
C LYS A 13 13.45 -0.77 18.70
N ILE A 14 12.90 -0.39 17.56
CA ILE A 14 11.87 -1.16 16.86
C ILE A 14 12.46 -1.85 15.64
N GLN A 15 12.10 -3.11 15.41
CA GLN A 15 12.26 -3.75 14.11
C GLN A 15 10.90 -3.81 13.40
N CYS A 16 10.78 -3.10 12.28
CA CYS A 16 9.63 -3.19 11.40
C CYS A 16 9.65 -4.53 10.65
N LEU A 17 8.54 -5.25 10.65
CA LEU A 17 8.38 -6.58 10.04
C LEU A 17 7.41 -6.57 8.86
N LEU A 18 7.05 -5.39 8.35
CA LEU A 18 6.06 -5.22 7.30
C LEU A 18 6.53 -5.70 5.93
N CYS A 19 7.77 -5.35 5.55
CA CYS A 19 8.36 -5.66 4.25
C CYS A 19 9.76 -6.24 4.45
N GLN A 20 10.36 -6.76 3.38
CA GLN A 20 11.65 -7.45 3.45
C GLN A 20 12.83 -6.54 3.80
N ARG A 21 12.65 -5.20 3.83
CA ARG A 21 13.67 -4.27 4.35
C ARG A 21 13.99 -4.43 5.83
N LYS A 22 13.02 -4.92 6.63
CA LYS A 22 13.18 -5.20 8.05
C LYS A 22 13.86 -4.07 8.86
N CYS A 23 13.51 -2.81 8.58
CA CYS A 23 14.19 -1.63 9.12
C CYS A 23 14.25 -1.66 10.66
N ILE A 24 15.41 -1.28 11.22
CA ILE A 24 15.61 -1.09 12.66
C ILE A 24 15.60 0.40 12.96
N LEU A 25 14.68 0.84 13.80
CA LEU A 25 14.32 2.24 14.00
C LEU A 25 14.53 2.64 15.46
N GLY A 26 15.46 3.55 15.72
CA GLY A 26 15.54 4.27 16.99
C GLY A 26 14.33 5.19 17.18
N ASP A 27 14.19 5.80 18.36
CA ASP A 27 13.10 6.74 18.61
C ASP A 27 13.14 7.92 17.64
N GLY A 28 11.97 8.35 17.17
CA GLY A 28 11.81 9.38 16.13
C GLY A 28 12.21 8.97 14.71
N ALA A 29 12.89 7.83 14.53
CA ALA A 29 13.40 7.41 13.23
C ALA A 29 12.30 6.92 12.28
N PHE A 30 12.54 7.13 10.98
CA PHE A 30 11.65 6.71 9.89
C PHE A 30 12.18 5.46 9.20
N GLY A 31 11.27 4.58 8.81
CA GLY A 31 11.54 3.50 7.87
C GLY A 31 11.96 4.05 6.50
N PHE A 32 12.61 3.20 5.71
CA PHE A 32 13.01 3.54 4.34
C PHE A 32 11.86 4.09 3.50
N CYS A 33 10.64 3.59 3.72
CA CYS A 33 9.43 4.05 3.04
C CYS A 33 8.97 5.47 3.39
N LYS A 34 9.60 6.12 4.38
CA LYS A 34 9.29 7.47 4.88
C LYS A 34 7.92 7.64 5.53
N VAL A 35 7.12 6.57 5.66
CA VAL A 35 5.77 6.61 6.25
C VAL A 35 5.60 5.76 7.51
N ARG A 36 6.64 5.02 7.90
CA ARG A 36 6.68 4.27 9.15
C ARG A 36 7.59 4.99 10.11
N GLN A 37 7.12 5.38 11.28
CA GLN A 37 7.92 6.12 12.26
C GLN A 37 7.82 5.49 13.63
N ASN A 38 8.97 5.34 14.30
CA ASN A 38 8.99 5.01 15.72
C ASN A 38 8.69 6.28 16.53
N ILE A 39 7.62 6.26 17.31
CA ILE A 39 7.22 7.35 18.20
C ILE A 39 7.12 6.76 19.60
N LYS A 40 8.07 7.13 20.47
CA LYS A 40 8.12 6.73 21.88
C LYS A 40 8.05 5.21 22.07
N GLY A 41 8.79 4.46 21.26
CA GLY A 41 8.87 3.00 21.35
C GLY A 41 7.70 2.24 20.71
N LYS A 42 6.83 2.92 19.96
CA LYS A 42 5.77 2.31 19.15
C LYS A 42 5.90 2.69 17.68
N LEU A 43 5.60 1.76 16.78
CA LEU A 43 5.65 2.03 15.34
C LEU A 43 4.31 2.56 14.86
N TYR A 44 4.31 3.62 14.07
CA TYR A 44 3.12 4.21 13.48
C TYR A 44 3.19 4.26 11.95
N THR A 45 2.04 4.08 11.32
CA THR A 45 1.78 4.37 9.90
C THR A 45 1.25 5.79 9.78
N LEU A 46 2.00 6.65 9.10
CA LEU A 46 1.68 8.08 9.00
C LEU A 46 0.67 8.37 7.89
N ASN A 47 0.67 7.59 6.81
CA ASN A 47 -0.19 7.77 5.62
C ASN A 47 -1.53 7.01 5.69
N TYR A 48 -1.93 6.50 6.86
CA TYR A 48 -3.24 5.84 7.01
C TYR A 48 -4.37 6.83 6.71
N GLY A 49 -5.18 6.52 5.69
CA GLY A 49 -6.30 7.34 5.23
C GLY A 49 -5.91 8.57 4.40
N TYR A 50 -4.63 8.76 4.07
CA TYR A 50 -4.17 9.85 3.21
C TYR A 50 -4.00 9.38 1.78
N ILE A 51 -4.86 9.87 0.90
CA ILE A 51 -4.98 9.47 -0.49
C ILE A 51 -4.37 10.56 -1.38
N SER A 52 -3.27 10.22 -2.05
CA SER A 52 -2.56 11.14 -2.96
C SER A 52 -3.08 11.07 -4.39
N SER A 53 -3.72 9.95 -4.75
CA SER A 53 -4.22 9.70 -6.11
C SER A 53 -5.43 8.78 -6.05
N LEU A 54 -6.46 9.12 -6.81
CA LEU A 54 -7.75 8.44 -6.80
C LEU A 54 -8.37 8.49 -8.19
N HIS A 55 -8.61 7.34 -8.81
CA HIS A 55 -9.15 7.26 -10.17
C HIS A 55 -10.10 6.08 -10.33
N LEU A 56 -11.10 6.25 -11.19
CA LEU A 56 -11.93 5.17 -11.69
C LEU A 56 -11.40 4.77 -13.08
N ASP A 57 -10.76 3.60 -13.15
CA ASP A 57 -10.10 3.10 -14.36
C ASP A 57 -10.73 1.77 -14.82
N PRO A 58 -10.61 1.40 -16.10
CA PRO A 58 -10.90 0.02 -16.53
C PRO A 58 -9.93 -0.97 -15.88
N ILE A 59 -10.41 -2.19 -15.58
CA ILE A 59 -9.61 -3.23 -14.92
C ILE A 59 -8.36 -3.63 -15.72
N GLU A 60 -8.43 -3.50 -17.05
CA GLU A 60 -7.34 -3.78 -17.98
C GLU A 60 -6.13 -2.86 -17.76
N LYS A 61 -6.30 -1.68 -17.13
CA LYS A 61 -5.19 -0.80 -16.76
C LYS A 61 -4.36 -1.38 -15.60
N LYS A 62 -4.87 -2.37 -14.85
CA LYS A 62 -4.14 -3.14 -13.83
C LYS A 62 -3.57 -4.45 -14.42
N PRO A 63 -3.17 -4.44 -15.69
CA PRO A 63 -3.02 -5.63 -16.56
C PRO A 63 -3.92 -6.86 -16.35
N LEU A 64 -5.18 -6.70 -15.91
CA LEU A 64 -6.08 -7.80 -15.56
C LEU A 64 -7.15 -8.07 -16.65
N TYR A 65 -6.72 -8.54 -17.82
CA TYR A 65 -7.60 -8.71 -19.01
C TYR A 65 -8.65 -9.83 -18.92
N HIS A 66 -8.47 -10.79 -18.03
CA HIS A 66 -9.38 -11.93 -17.86
C HIS A 66 -10.08 -11.95 -16.50
N PHE A 67 -10.04 -10.82 -15.78
CA PHE A 67 -10.66 -10.67 -14.47
C PHE A 67 -11.64 -9.50 -14.54
N TYR A 68 -12.94 -9.80 -14.64
CA TYR A 68 -14.02 -8.83 -14.87
C TYR A 68 -13.83 -7.91 -16.10
N PRO A 69 -13.66 -8.45 -17.32
CA PRO A 69 -13.38 -7.64 -18.52
C PRO A 69 -14.40 -6.51 -18.74
N GLY A 70 -13.90 -5.30 -19.04
CA GLY A 70 -14.71 -4.10 -19.28
C GLY A 70 -15.27 -3.41 -18.03
N GLU A 71 -15.13 -4.02 -16.84
CA GLU A 71 -15.60 -3.43 -15.59
C GLU A 71 -14.64 -2.33 -15.09
N LYS A 72 -15.19 -1.41 -14.29
CA LYS A 72 -14.44 -0.32 -13.68
C LYS A 72 -13.94 -0.69 -12.29
N VAL A 73 -12.71 -0.30 -11.98
CA VAL A 73 -12.05 -0.49 -10.68
C VAL A 73 -11.66 0.85 -10.06
N PHE A 74 -12.04 1.04 -8.81
CA PHE A 74 -11.72 2.24 -8.06
C PHE A 74 -10.32 2.13 -7.47
N SER A 75 -9.39 2.91 -8.00
CA SER A 75 -7.97 2.78 -7.76
C SER A 75 -7.47 3.92 -6.90
N TYR A 76 -6.76 3.59 -5.82
CA TYR A 76 -6.16 4.60 -4.94
C TYR A 76 -4.72 4.28 -4.59
N GLY A 77 -4.00 5.33 -4.19
CA GLY A 77 -2.64 5.28 -3.70
C GLY A 77 -2.40 6.34 -2.64
N THR A 78 -1.26 6.22 -1.98
CA THR A 78 -0.83 7.14 -0.93
C THR A 78 0.57 7.69 -1.27
N PHE A 79 1.21 8.35 -0.31
CA PHE A 79 2.62 8.74 -0.45
C PHE A 79 3.59 7.73 0.19
N GLY A 80 4.85 7.82 -0.24
CA GLY A 80 5.94 6.94 0.16
C GLY A 80 6.01 5.65 -0.65
N CYS A 81 7.13 4.94 -0.58
CA CYS A 81 7.31 3.64 -1.21
C CYS A 81 8.50 2.94 -0.58
N ASN A 82 8.46 1.61 -0.47
CA ASN A 82 9.61 0.83 -0.02
C ASN A 82 10.65 0.63 -1.14
N PHE A 83 10.44 1.11 -2.37
CA PHE A 83 11.40 1.08 -3.48
C PHE A 83 11.81 2.51 -3.90
N ARG A 84 12.92 2.60 -4.65
CA ARG A 84 13.49 3.84 -5.22
C ARG A 84 13.75 3.69 -6.71
N CYS A 85 12.80 3.08 -7.43
CA CYS A 85 12.95 2.80 -8.86
C CYS A 85 13.41 4.06 -9.62
N ALA A 86 14.54 4.00 -10.32
CA ALA A 86 15.07 5.10 -11.12
C ALA A 86 14.09 5.53 -12.23
N PHE A 87 13.24 4.60 -12.67
CA PHE A 87 12.22 4.75 -13.71
C PHE A 87 10.80 4.90 -13.14
N CYS A 88 10.65 5.34 -11.89
CA CYS A 88 9.33 5.44 -11.26
C CYS A 88 8.46 6.52 -11.93
N CYS A 89 7.38 6.11 -12.63
CA CYS A 89 6.39 7.05 -13.18
C CYS A 89 5.60 7.80 -12.10
N ASN A 90 5.56 7.27 -10.89
CA ASN A 90 4.86 7.85 -9.73
C ASN A 90 5.86 8.43 -8.71
N PHE A 91 7.02 8.94 -9.17
CA PHE A 91 8.09 9.42 -8.27
C PHE A 91 7.62 10.56 -7.37
N GLU A 92 6.70 11.40 -7.83
CA GLU A 92 6.18 12.53 -7.06
C GLU A 92 5.49 12.07 -5.78
N ILE A 93 4.68 11.01 -5.82
CA ILE A 93 4.02 10.49 -4.62
C ILE A 93 4.89 9.48 -3.86
N SER A 94 5.67 8.66 -4.57
CA SER A 94 6.40 7.54 -3.95
C SER A 94 7.65 7.96 -3.17
N GLN A 95 8.21 9.15 -3.46
CA GLN A 95 9.48 9.61 -2.89
C GLN A 95 9.36 10.74 -1.88
N ARG A 96 8.16 11.29 -1.69
CA ARG A 96 7.89 12.40 -0.77
C ARG A 96 7.60 11.94 0.66
N LYS A 97 7.78 12.87 1.60
CA LYS A 97 7.24 12.80 2.96
C LYS A 97 5.86 13.50 2.96
N ILE A 98 5.11 13.33 4.05
CA ILE A 98 3.76 13.86 4.32
C ILE A 98 3.40 15.06 3.43
N GLU A 99 2.34 14.92 2.65
CA GLU A 99 1.88 15.92 1.70
C GLU A 99 0.57 16.56 2.21
N GLU A 100 0.51 17.89 2.25
CA GLU A 100 -0.65 18.64 2.74
C GLU A 100 -1.86 18.56 1.78
N SER A 101 -1.63 18.23 0.51
CA SER A 101 -2.67 18.15 -0.54
C SER A 101 -3.43 16.83 -0.57
N CYS A 102 -3.08 15.85 0.28
CA CYS A 102 -3.75 14.55 0.28
C CYS A 102 -5.20 14.65 0.75
N LEU A 103 -6.10 13.98 0.03
CA LEU A 103 -7.46 13.74 0.50
C LEU A 103 -7.40 12.81 1.71
N LYS A 104 -8.20 13.09 2.73
CA LYS A 104 -8.32 12.23 3.90
C LYS A 104 -9.62 11.46 3.85
N LEU A 105 -9.53 10.14 3.66
CA LEU A 105 -10.68 9.24 3.60
C LEU A 105 -10.50 8.10 4.60
N SER A 106 -11.47 7.88 5.46
CA SER A 106 -11.63 6.64 6.19
C SER A 106 -11.83 5.45 5.25
N PRO A 107 -11.57 4.21 5.69
CA PRO A 107 -11.88 3.02 4.90
C PRO A 107 -13.34 2.95 4.45
N GLU A 108 -14.27 3.37 5.31
CA GLU A 108 -15.71 3.45 5.04
C GLU A 108 -16.00 4.44 3.90
N GLU A 109 -15.54 5.69 4.03
CA GLU A 109 -15.76 6.74 3.02
C GLU A 109 -15.19 6.33 1.65
N LEU A 110 -14.02 5.67 1.61
CA LEU A 110 -13.42 5.21 0.36
C LEU A 110 -14.25 4.09 -0.30
N VAL A 111 -14.83 3.18 0.49
CA VAL A 111 -15.71 2.12 -0.03
C VAL A 111 -17.06 2.69 -0.49
N GLU A 112 -17.64 3.61 0.27
CA GLU A 112 -18.87 4.30 -0.11
C GLU A 112 -18.71 5.09 -1.41
N GLU A 113 -17.57 5.77 -1.57
CA GLU A 113 -17.22 6.47 -2.80
C GLU A 113 -17.10 5.50 -3.99
N ALA A 114 -16.46 4.34 -3.81
CA ALA A 114 -16.37 3.30 -4.84
C ALA A 114 -17.76 2.83 -5.31
N ILE A 115 -18.69 2.64 -4.37
CA ILE A 115 -20.08 2.27 -4.65
C ILE A 115 -20.79 3.40 -5.39
N ARG A 116 -20.64 4.65 -4.93
CA ARG A 116 -21.26 5.85 -5.51
C ARG A 116 -20.88 6.01 -6.98
N VAL A 117 -19.61 5.77 -7.32
CA VAL A 117 -19.12 5.85 -8.71
C VAL A 117 -19.33 4.56 -9.50
N LYS A 118 -20.05 3.58 -8.94
CA LYS A 118 -20.41 2.29 -9.56
C LYS A 118 -19.19 1.46 -9.99
N ALA A 119 -18.13 1.46 -9.17
CA ALA A 119 -17.01 0.55 -9.38
C ALA A 119 -17.41 -0.89 -9.02
N LYS A 120 -16.84 -1.87 -9.73
CA LYS A 120 -17.03 -3.30 -9.44
C LYS A 120 -16.10 -3.80 -8.34
N GLY A 121 -14.99 -3.09 -8.13
CA GLY A 121 -14.00 -3.41 -7.12
C GLY A 121 -13.04 -2.26 -6.84
N ILE A 122 -12.07 -2.53 -5.97
CA ILE A 122 -11.06 -1.56 -5.51
C ILE A 122 -9.66 -2.08 -5.84
N ALA A 123 -8.78 -1.21 -6.34
CA ALA A 123 -7.37 -1.49 -6.54
C ALA A 123 -6.49 -0.68 -5.59
N HIS A 124 -5.70 -1.38 -4.78
CA HIS A 124 -4.67 -0.79 -3.92
C HIS A 124 -3.36 -0.69 -4.72
N THR A 125 -2.95 0.53 -5.12
CA THR A 125 -1.96 0.71 -6.20
C THR A 125 -1.20 2.06 -6.16
N TYR A 126 -0.65 2.49 -7.32
CA TYR A 126 0.18 3.66 -7.63
C TYR A 126 1.59 3.68 -7.03
N ASN A 127 1.69 3.68 -5.70
CA ASN A 127 2.96 3.65 -5.02
C ASN A 127 3.30 2.22 -4.58
N GLU A 128 3.08 1.86 -3.32
CA GLU A 128 3.25 0.49 -2.86
C GLU A 128 2.27 0.18 -1.72
N PRO A 129 1.24 -0.66 -1.92
CA PRO A 129 0.22 -0.94 -0.91
C PRO A 129 0.75 -1.59 0.37
N THR A 130 1.88 -2.31 0.30
CA THR A 130 2.53 -2.89 1.48
C THR A 130 2.82 -1.83 2.54
N ILE A 131 3.24 -0.62 2.17
CA ILE A 131 3.69 0.39 3.15
C ILE A 131 2.52 1.00 3.95
N PHE A 132 1.29 0.89 3.47
CA PHE A 132 0.05 1.31 4.14
C PHE A 132 -0.92 0.13 4.39
N LEU A 133 -0.37 -1.06 4.62
CA LEU A 133 -1.13 -2.31 4.72
C LEU A 133 -2.31 -2.26 5.71
N GLU A 134 -2.20 -1.56 6.85
CA GLU A 134 -3.33 -1.46 7.80
C GLU A 134 -4.55 -0.80 7.15
N TYR A 135 -4.36 0.19 6.29
CA TYR A 135 -5.45 0.83 5.55
C TYR A 135 -6.00 -0.09 4.46
N VAL A 136 -5.12 -0.82 3.75
CA VAL A 136 -5.52 -1.86 2.77
C VAL A 136 -6.41 -2.91 3.42
N LEU A 137 -6.04 -3.42 4.60
CA LEU A 137 -6.80 -4.46 5.31
C LEU A 137 -8.19 -3.97 5.71
N ASP A 138 -8.30 -2.74 6.19
CA ASP A 138 -9.58 -2.20 6.64
C ASP A 138 -10.50 -1.87 5.46
N VAL A 139 -9.95 -1.35 4.36
CA VAL A 139 -10.69 -1.15 3.10
C VAL A 139 -11.15 -2.49 2.53
N ALA A 140 -10.25 -3.48 2.45
CA ALA A 140 -10.54 -4.77 1.82
C ALA A 140 -11.60 -5.57 2.57
N LYS A 141 -11.65 -5.49 3.91
CA LYS A 141 -12.72 -6.11 4.70
C LYS A 141 -14.08 -5.49 4.35
N LYS A 142 -14.16 -4.17 4.38
CA LYS A 142 -15.40 -3.42 4.13
C LYS A 142 -15.89 -3.54 2.70
N SER A 143 -14.98 -3.53 1.73
CA SER A 143 -15.33 -3.71 0.33
C SER A 143 -15.95 -5.10 0.07
N LYS A 144 -15.43 -6.16 0.70
CA LYS A 144 -16.02 -7.50 0.62
C LYS A 144 -17.41 -7.59 1.25
N GLU A 145 -17.63 -6.92 2.40
CA GLU A 145 -18.97 -6.81 3.01
C GLU A 145 -19.99 -6.16 2.06
N LYS A 146 -19.53 -5.36 1.09
CA LYS A 146 -20.34 -4.69 0.08
C LYS A 146 -20.32 -5.37 -1.29
N GLY A 147 -19.69 -6.54 -1.41
CA GLY A 147 -19.64 -7.32 -2.66
C GLY A 147 -18.68 -6.77 -3.72
N LEU A 148 -17.74 -5.89 -3.33
CA LEU A 148 -16.67 -5.39 -4.19
C LEU A 148 -15.45 -6.33 -4.13
N PHE A 149 -14.84 -6.61 -5.29
CA PHE A 149 -13.56 -7.33 -5.33
C PHE A 149 -12.39 -6.41 -4.93
N ASN A 150 -11.29 -6.99 -4.46
CA ASN A 150 -10.05 -6.27 -4.18
C ASN A 150 -8.89 -6.75 -5.05
N VAL A 151 -8.18 -5.79 -5.64
CA VAL A 151 -6.95 -6.00 -6.42
C VAL A 151 -5.76 -5.39 -5.70
N LEU A 152 -4.69 -6.14 -5.56
CA LEU A 152 -3.42 -5.65 -5.02
C LEU A 152 -2.39 -5.52 -6.15
N VAL A 153 -1.96 -4.30 -6.46
CA VAL A 153 -0.86 -4.05 -7.40
C VAL A 153 0.38 -3.64 -6.62
N THR A 154 1.40 -4.49 -6.60
CA THR A 154 2.53 -4.39 -5.66
C THR A 154 3.85 -4.80 -6.31
N ASN A 155 4.96 -4.32 -5.77
CA ASN A 155 6.29 -4.85 -6.08
C ASN A 155 6.60 -6.20 -5.39
N GLY A 156 5.67 -6.72 -4.58
CA GLY A 156 5.79 -8.03 -3.93
C GLY A 156 6.78 -8.08 -2.77
N TYR A 157 7.36 -6.94 -2.34
CA TYR A 157 8.38 -6.91 -1.29
C TYR A 157 7.84 -6.99 0.15
N ILE A 158 6.59 -7.45 0.31
CA ILE A 158 5.92 -7.71 1.58
C ILE A 158 6.59 -8.86 2.34
N SER A 159 6.56 -8.81 3.67
CA SER A 159 7.12 -9.88 4.48
C SER A 159 6.25 -11.14 4.48
N SER A 160 6.84 -12.31 4.71
CA SER A 160 6.11 -13.57 4.88
C SER A 160 5.17 -13.58 6.10
N TYR A 161 5.40 -12.67 7.06
CA TYR A 161 4.52 -12.47 8.21
C TYR A 161 3.31 -11.61 7.82
N ALA A 162 3.56 -10.47 7.17
CA ALA A 162 2.52 -9.51 6.82
C ALA A 162 1.60 -10.01 5.70
N ILE A 163 2.11 -10.78 4.73
CA ILE A 163 1.28 -11.32 3.64
C ILE A 163 0.11 -12.18 4.15
N LYS A 164 0.27 -12.84 5.31
CA LYS A 164 -0.76 -13.71 5.88
C LYS A 164 -2.03 -12.94 6.25
N SER A 165 -1.93 -11.64 6.59
CA SER A 165 -3.10 -10.84 6.94
C SER A 165 -4.00 -10.54 5.74
N LEU A 166 -3.51 -10.71 4.50
CA LEU A 166 -4.29 -10.50 3.27
C LEU A 166 -5.13 -11.73 2.89
N LYS A 167 -4.96 -12.86 3.59
CA LYS A 167 -5.66 -14.11 3.29
C LYS A 167 -7.18 -13.89 3.29
N GLY A 168 -7.82 -14.24 2.17
CA GLY A 168 -9.28 -14.12 2.00
C GLY A 168 -9.78 -12.71 1.70
N LEU A 169 -8.90 -11.69 1.69
CA LEU A 169 -9.27 -10.29 1.45
C LEU A 169 -9.00 -9.83 0.02
N ILE A 170 -8.01 -10.41 -0.66
CA ILE A 170 -7.58 -10.03 -2.00
C ILE A 170 -8.01 -11.09 -3.02
N ASP A 171 -8.62 -10.66 -4.11
CA ASP A 171 -9.18 -11.54 -5.15
C ASP A 171 -8.28 -11.64 -6.38
N ALA A 172 -7.46 -10.61 -6.65
CA ALA A 172 -6.41 -10.65 -7.67
C ALA A 172 -5.15 -9.89 -7.22
N VAL A 173 -3.98 -10.36 -7.66
CA VAL A 173 -2.68 -9.73 -7.36
C VAL A 173 -1.91 -9.54 -8.65
N VAL A 174 -1.35 -8.34 -8.82
CA VAL A 174 -0.41 -8.01 -9.89
C VAL A 174 0.92 -7.70 -9.23
N ILE A 175 1.91 -8.54 -9.52
CA ILE A 175 3.26 -8.38 -8.98
C ILE A 175 4.15 -7.78 -10.07
N ASP A 176 4.64 -6.58 -9.82
CA ASP A 176 5.55 -5.92 -10.74
C ASP A 176 7.00 -6.37 -10.52
N PHE A 177 7.48 -7.25 -11.40
CA PHE A 177 8.90 -7.55 -11.50
C PHE A 177 9.64 -6.35 -12.11
N LYS A 178 10.52 -5.74 -11.32
CA LYS A 178 11.22 -4.50 -11.70
C LYS A 178 12.52 -4.76 -12.44
N GLY A 179 13.15 -5.92 -12.21
CA GLY A 179 14.43 -6.30 -12.80
C GLY A 179 14.61 -7.82 -12.82
N ASN A 180 15.74 -8.26 -13.41
CA ASN A 180 16.02 -9.67 -13.66
C ASN A 180 17.13 -10.25 -12.76
N ASN A 181 17.83 -9.44 -11.96
CA ASN A 181 18.89 -9.90 -11.06
C ASN A 181 19.13 -8.92 -9.90
N THR A 182 19.92 -9.33 -8.91
CA THR A 182 20.26 -8.52 -7.73
C THR A 182 20.90 -7.18 -8.10
N LYS A 183 21.86 -7.18 -9.04
CA LYS A 183 22.55 -5.95 -9.46
C LYS A 183 21.56 -4.88 -9.95
N PHE A 184 20.54 -5.30 -10.72
CA PHE A 184 19.49 -4.39 -11.16
C PHE A 184 18.78 -3.73 -9.98
N TYR A 185 18.36 -4.51 -8.98
CA TYR A 185 17.64 -3.98 -7.81
C TYR A 185 18.51 -3.14 -6.87
N GLU A 186 19.83 -3.26 -6.95
CA GLU A 186 20.79 -2.44 -6.20
C GLU A 186 21.07 -1.12 -6.91
N GLU A 187 21.08 -1.11 -8.24
CA GLU A 187 21.42 0.03 -9.08
C GLU A 187 20.20 0.90 -9.47
N PHE A 188 19.05 0.27 -9.71
CA PHE A 188 17.84 0.89 -10.29
C PHE A 188 16.58 0.68 -9.46
#